data_AF-A0A257AC12-F1
#
_entry.id   AF-A0A257AC12-F1
#
_cell.length_a   1.000
_cell.length_b   1.000
_cell.length_c   1.000
_cell.angle_alpha   90.00
_cell.angle_beta   90.00
_cell.angle_gamma   90.00
#
_symmetry.space_group_name_H-M   'P 1'
#
loop_
_entity.id
_entity.type
_entity.pdbx_description
1 polymer ?
#
loop_
_entity_poly.entity_id
_entity_poly.type
_entity_poly.pdbx_seq_one_letter_code
_entity_poly.pdbx_strand_id
1 'polypeptide(L)'
;MSWIALNSRSGVSESFVSLKTIDQKRILPKGSLPINVLDVKDLDRVLNETPELSSRGGKKETLLIEGYYPNKFGLWATHKVYRITYQISDRKERIIAKIMAKECGKKELRLLSDLCKTSNVPKPFHFLYDGQLEEENFFDVKGILFMSYVDNRFHFEEYLRRWCVAELKSLELKNISESIFEIWSAGIKHNDLKGEHLLFTGKEWFIIDFEKSEPFAGKEDVKDELAVLIGDSTVYLDRFMAYNKMDFEGTIKERYETFLDNFLPLFDFDSGDNRYISAFETSIQNEKLKSAYSTLKVM
;
A
#
# COMPACT_ATOMS: atom_id res chain seq x y z
N MET A 1 38.48 14.88 6.02
CA MET A 1 37.86 13.66 5.50
C MET A 1 37.20 12.96 6.66
N SER A 2 35.88 12.95 6.70
CA SER A 2 35.12 12.37 7.81
C SER A 2 34.12 11.41 7.20
N TRP A 3 34.33 10.13 7.44
CA TRP A 3 33.49 9.03 7.00
C TRP A 3 32.43 8.79 8.07
N ILE A 4 31.17 8.58 7.68
CA ILE A 4 30.14 8.06 8.59
C ILE A 4 29.58 6.79 7.94
N ALA A 5 29.67 5.69 8.68
CA ALA A 5 29.01 4.44 8.37
C ALA A 5 27.65 4.38 9.06
N LEU A 6 26.58 4.15 8.31
CA LEU A 6 25.29 3.75 8.88
C LEU A 6 25.26 2.22 8.93
N ASN A 7 25.55 1.67 10.11
CA ASN A 7 25.37 0.24 10.37
C ASN A 7 23.88 -0.04 10.67
N SER A 8 23.16 -0.64 9.71
CA SER A 8 21.93 -1.37 10.04
C SER A 8 22.29 -2.83 10.33
N ARG A 9 21.64 -3.44 11.33
CA ARG A 9 21.88 -4.83 11.74
C ARG A 9 21.43 -5.88 10.70
N SER A 10 20.91 -5.49 9.54
CA SER A 10 20.28 -6.37 8.55
C SER A 10 20.97 -6.42 7.18
N GLY A 11 22.21 -5.90 7.05
CA GLY A 11 23.14 -6.40 6.04
C GLY A 11 22.86 -6.06 4.57
N VAL A 12 22.33 -4.87 4.26
CA VAL A 12 22.39 -4.33 2.88
C VAL A 12 23.02 -2.95 2.93
N SER A 13 24.25 -2.85 2.41
CA SER A 13 25.01 -1.60 2.34
C SER A 13 24.80 -0.94 0.97
N GLU A 14 24.34 0.29 0.96
CA GLU A 14 24.66 1.20 -0.14
C GLU A 14 25.28 2.47 0.46
N SER A 15 26.41 2.86 -0.11
CA SER A 15 27.23 3.99 0.35
C SER A 15 26.71 5.27 -0.32
N PHE A 16 26.33 6.27 0.47
CA PHE A 16 25.85 7.55 -0.08
C PHE A 16 26.84 8.68 0.21
N VAL A 17 27.19 9.43 -0.83
CA VAL A 17 28.08 10.60 -0.78
C VAL A 17 27.23 11.87 -0.92
N SER A 18 27.42 12.84 -0.03
CA SER A 18 26.89 14.20 -0.20
C SER A 18 27.71 14.94 -1.26
N LEU A 19 27.09 15.36 -2.37
CA LEU A 19 27.77 16.12 -3.42
C LEU A 19 27.08 17.47 -3.64
N LYS A 20 27.86 18.54 -3.60
CA LYS A 20 27.43 19.92 -3.88
C LYS A 20 27.68 20.27 -5.35
N THR A 21 26.86 21.20 -5.83
CA THR A 21 27.00 22.05 -7.04
C THR A 21 26.60 21.52 -8.42
N ILE A 22 26.12 22.50 -9.20
CA ILE A 22 25.42 22.54 -10.50
C ILE A 22 25.99 21.64 -11.61
N ASP A 23 27.25 21.22 -11.53
CA ASP A 23 27.90 20.43 -12.58
C ASP A 23 27.35 18.99 -12.70
N GLN A 24 26.61 18.49 -11.71
CA GLN A 24 25.95 17.17 -11.78
C GLN A 24 24.65 17.14 -12.63
N LYS A 25 24.02 18.28 -12.96
CA LYS A 25 22.86 18.30 -13.87
C LYS A 25 23.21 17.78 -15.29
N ARG A 26 24.51 17.73 -15.64
CA ARG A 26 25.00 17.34 -16.97
C ARG A 26 25.50 15.89 -17.09
N ILE A 27 25.71 15.17 -15.99
CA ILE A 27 26.34 13.83 -15.98
C ILE A 27 25.37 12.74 -15.52
N LEU A 28 24.10 12.81 -15.95
CA LEU A 28 23.15 11.73 -15.71
C LEU A 28 22.86 11.03 -17.04
N PRO A 29 23.15 9.72 -17.17
CA PRO A 29 22.69 8.96 -18.33
C PRO A 29 21.17 9.01 -18.36
N LYS A 30 20.57 9.04 -19.56
CA LYS A 30 19.11 9.04 -19.76
C LYS A 30 18.46 7.97 -18.86
N GLY A 31 17.89 8.41 -17.75
CA GLY A 31 17.44 7.53 -16.67
C GLY A 31 17.09 8.39 -15.47
N SER A 32 15.84 8.27 -15.02
CA SER A 32 15.25 9.13 -14.00
C SER A 32 16.10 9.21 -12.73
N LEU A 33 16.36 10.43 -12.24
CA LEU A 33 16.99 10.68 -10.95
C LEU A 33 16.31 9.86 -9.84
N PRO A 34 17.07 9.09 -9.05
CA PRO A 34 16.63 8.72 -7.72
C PRO A 34 16.64 10.00 -6.90
N ILE A 35 15.49 10.34 -6.32
CA ILE A 35 15.36 11.51 -5.46
C ILE A 35 16.27 11.28 -4.25
N ASN A 36 17.39 12.00 -4.21
CA ASN A 36 18.24 12.17 -3.02
C ASN A 36 17.56 13.16 -2.06
N VAL A 37 16.47 12.75 -1.44
CA VAL A 37 15.78 13.50 -0.38
C VAL A 37 15.35 12.42 0.61
N LEU A 38 15.96 12.28 1.79
CA LEU A 38 16.12 13.31 2.82
C LEU A 38 17.37 12.99 3.66
N ASP A 39 18.33 13.92 3.78
CA ASP A 39 19.21 13.89 4.96
C ASP A 39 18.30 14.00 6.21
N VAL A 40 18.69 13.36 7.31
CA VAL A 40 17.97 13.46 8.60
C VAL A 40 17.73 14.92 8.98
N LYS A 41 18.71 15.80 8.69
CA LYS A 41 18.57 17.25 8.92
C LYS A 41 17.54 17.93 8.03
N ASP A 42 17.46 17.52 6.76
CA ASP A 42 16.45 18.04 5.84
C ASP A 42 15.06 17.55 6.24
N LEU A 43 14.95 16.30 6.70
CA LEU A 43 13.71 15.76 7.22
C LEU A 43 13.27 16.45 8.51
N ASP A 44 14.20 16.70 9.45
CA ASP A 44 13.92 17.49 10.65
C ASP A 44 13.42 18.88 10.27
N ARG A 45 14.06 19.54 9.29
CA ARG A 45 13.59 20.83 8.79
C ARG A 45 12.17 20.72 8.25
N VAL A 46 11.89 19.79 7.34
CA VAL A 46 10.55 19.58 6.76
C VAL A 46 9.51 19.29 7.85
N LEU A 47 9.83 18.42 8.81
CA LEU A 47 8.96 18.10 9.94
C LEU A 47 8.65 19.32 10.80
N ASN A 48 9.62 20.20 11.02
CA ASN A 48 9.46 21.41 11.84
C ASN A 48 8.79 22.58 11.07
N GLU A 49 9.01 22.71 9.77
CA GLU A 49 8.45 23.77 8.92
C GLU A 49 7.02 23.46 8.43
N THR A 50 6.63 22.19 8.40
CA THR A 50 5.29 21.74 7.98
C THR A 50 4.50 21.29 9.21
N PRO A 51 3.83 22.21 9.93
CA PRO A 51 3.11 21.90 11.17
C PRO A 51 2.01 20.85 10.96
N GLU A 52 1.44 20.72 9.75
CA GLU A 52 0.44 19.72 9.40
C GLU A 52 0.93 18.27 9.58
N LEU A 53 2.25 18.05 9.58
CA LEU A 53 2.88 16.74 9.80
C LEU A 53 2.83 16.27 11.27
N SER A 54 2.42 17.12 12.21
CA SER A 54 2.01 16.66 13.54
C SER A 54 0.98 17.57 14.19
N SER A 55 0.01 16.98 14.88
CA SER A 55 -1.02 17.70 15.62
C SER A 55 -0.51 18.47 16.86
N ARG A 56 0.81 18.45 17.14
CA ARG A 56 1.41 18.98 18.37
C ARG A 56 2.53 19.98 18.05
N GLY A 57 2.61 21.03 18.86
CA GLY A 57 3.73 21.96 18.85
C GLY A 57 4.96 21.32 19.50
N GLY A 58 6.15 21.69 19.05
CA GLY A 58 7.42 21.21 19.60
C GLY A 58 8.44 20.91 18.51
N LYS A 59 9.72 20.92 18.89
CA LYS A 59 10.81 20.54 17.99
C LYS A 59 10.71 19.05 17.70
N LYS A 60 10.71 18.69 16.42
CA LYS A 60 10.68 17.33 15.92
C LYS A 60 12.09 16.88 15.56
N GLU A 61 12.46 15.67 15.97
CA GLU A 61 13.77 15.07 15.71
C GLU A 61 13.59 13.65 15.17
N THR A 62 14.09 13.40 13.97
CA THR A 62 14.01 12.10 13.30
C THR A 62 14.90 11.10 14.02
N LEU A 63 14.30 9.97 14.40
CA LEU A 63 15.02 8.87 15.04
C LEU A 63 15.42 7.78 14.04
N LEU A 64 14.55 7.52 13.06
CA LEU A 64 14.71 6.37 12.15
C LEU A 64 13.93 6.58 10.85
N ILE A 65 14.54 6.17 9.73
CA ILE A 65 13.92 6.08 8.41
C ILE A 65 14.09 4.64 7.94
N GLU A 66 12.98 3.99 7.58
CA GLU A 66 12.96 2.61 7.12
C GLU A 66 12.22 2.51 5.79
N GLY A 67 12.74 1.71 4.85
CA GLY A 67 11.93 1.28 3.72
C GLY A 67 10.69 0.54 4.23
N TYR A 68 9.52 0.87 3.69
CA TYR A 68 8.25 0.40 4.23
C TYR A 68 7.35 -0.16 3.13
N TYR A 69 6.98 -1.43 3.27
CA TYR A 69 5.86 -2.04 2.57
C TYR A 69 5.31 -3.16 3.46
N PRO A 70 4.00 -3.48 3.43
CA PRO A 70 3.48 -4.68 4.08
C PRO A 70 4.28 -5.92 3.64
N ASN A 71 4.54 -6.85 4.55
CA ASN A 71 5.36 -8.03 4.26
C ASN A 71 4.68 -8.95 3.23
N LYS A 72 4.99 -8.81 1.93
CA LYS A 72 4.68 -9.81 0.89
C LYS A 72 5.94 -10.61 0.56
N PHE A 73 5.81 -11.93 0.52
CA PHE A 73 6.86 -12.94 0.26
C PHE A 73 8.10 -12.46 -0.53
N GLY A 74 9.08 -11.87 0.17
CA GLY A 74 10.43 -11.63 -0.36
C GLY A 74 10.55 -10.72 -1.59
N LEU A 75 9.46 -10.13 -2.10
CA LEU A 75 9.50 -9.12 -3.16
C LEU A 75 9.43 -7.76 -2.48
N TRP A 76 10.60 -7.18 -2.24
CA TRP A 76 10.71 -5.77 -1.86
C TRP A 76 10.08 -4.96 -2.99
N ALA A 77 8.86 -4.46 -2.78
CA ALA A 77 8.28 -3.44 -3.62
C ALA A 77 9.29 -2.30 -3.75
N THR A 78 9.46 -1.78 -4.96
CA THR A 78 10.44 -0.73 -5.30
C THR A 78 10.48 0.34 -4.20
N HIS A 79 11.68 0.64 -3.66
CA HIS A 79 12.00 1.56 -2.55
C HIS A 79 11.41 2.99 -2.69
N LYS A 80 10.09 3.08 -2.71
CA LYS A 80 9.32 4.31 -2.96
C LYS A 80 8.45 4.66 -1.77
N VAL A 81 8.40 3.86 -0.72
CA VAL A 81 7.62 4.15 0.49
C VAL A 81 8.52 3.96 1.69
N TYR A 82 8.53 4.95 2.59
CA TYR A 82 9.36 4.99 3.77
C TYR A 82 8.51 5.25 5.00
N ARG A 83 8.84 4.58 6.11
CA ARG A 83 8.32 4.89 7.44
C ARG A 83 9.33 5.75 8.16
N ILE A 84 8.88 6.91 8.61
CA ILE A 84 9.69 7.86 9.37
C ILE A 84 9.21 7.81 10.81
N THR A 85 10.11 7.46 11.72
CA THR A 85 9.87 7.58 13.17
C THR A 85 10.59 8.82 13.68
N TYR A 86 9.87 9.73 14.32
CA TYR A 86 10.44 10.93 14.91
C TYR A 86 9.96 11.12 16.35
N GLN A 87 10.75 11.85 17.13
CA GLN A 87 10.42 12.28 18.47
C GLN A 87 9.84 13.68 18.43
N ILE A 88 8.75 13.89 19.17
CA ILE A 88 8.22 15.22 19.49
C ILE A 88 7.91 15.28 20.98
N SER A 89 8.59 16.21 21.67
CA SER A 89 8.61 16.22 23.14
C SER A 89 9.02 14.84 23.69
N ASP A 90 8.19 14.21 24.51
CA ASP A 90 8.46 12.89 25.12
C ASP A 90 7.77 11.73 24.37
N ARG A 91 7.30 11.94 23.14
CA ARG A 91 6.58 10.93 22.36
C ARG A 91 7.28 10.58 21.07
N LYS A 92 7.14 9.32 20.66
CA LYS A 92 7.54 8.83 19.35
C LYS A 92 6.31 8.77 18.46
N GLU A 93 6.40 9.37 17.29
CA GLU A 93 5.36 9.42 16.27
C GLU A 93 5.88 8.77 14.98
N ARG A 94 4.96 8.35 14.12
CA ARG A 94 5.29 7.73 12.83
C ARG A 94 4.48 8.33 11.70
N ILE A 95 5.14 8.53 10.56
CA ILE A 95 4.50 8.94 9.30
C ILE A 95 5.04 8.12 8.14
N ILE A 96 4.31 8.13 7.03
CA ILE A 96 4.72 7.53 5.76
C ILE A 96 5.17 8.64 4.81
N ALA A 97 6.26 8.39 4.08
CA ALA A 97 6.74 9.19 2.97
C ALA A 97 6.76 8.34 1.69
N LYS A 98 5.92 8.67 0.72
CA LYS A 98 5.77 7.97 -0.57
C LYS A 98 6.34 8.80 -1.70
N ILE A 99 7.37 8.28 -2.36
CA ILE A 99 8.00 8.83 -3.56
C ILE A 99 7.14 8.48 -4.78
N MET A 100 6.72 9.50 -5.51
CA MET A 100 5.86 9.32 -6.67
C MET A 100 5.99 10.45 -7.69
N ALA A 101 5.48 10.25 -8.90
CA ALA A 101 5.41 11.30 -9.90
C ALA A 101 4.54 12.46 -9.41
N LYS A 102 4.89 13.69 -9.79
CA LYS A 102 4.22 14.91 -9.32
C LYS A 102 2.71 14.89 -9.52
N GLU A 103 2.25 14.53 -10.72
CA GLU A 103 0.81 14.53 -11.03
C GLU A 103 0.06 13.47 -10.21
N CYS A 104 0.66 12.29 -10.02
CA CYS A 104 0.12 11.25 -9.13
C CYS A 104 0.06 11.74 -7.68
N GLY A 105 1.12 12.38 -7.16
CA GLY A 105 1.16 12.90 -5.79
C GLY A 105 0.17 14.03 -5.54
N LYS A 106 0.00 14.96 -6.51
CA LYS A 106 -1.01 16.02 -6.44
C LYS A 106 -2.43 15.47 -6.50
N LYS A 107 -2.67 14.40 -7.26
CA LYS A 107 -3.96 13.72 -7.34
C LYS A 107 -4.27 12.99 -6.04
N GLU A 108 -3.34 12.16 -5.55
CA GLU A 108 -3.53 11.35 -4.33
C GLU A 108 -3.68 12.24 -3.09
N LEU A 109 -2.89 13.31 -2.96
CA LEU A 109 -3.06 14.32 -1.89
C LEU A 109 -4.48 14.92 -1.88
N ARG A 110 -4.98 15.34 -3.04
CA ARG A 110 -6.32 15.95 -3.16
C ARG A 110 -7.41 14.95 -2.79
N LEU A 111 -7.37 13.75 -3.38
CA LEU A 111 -8.35 12.70 -3.14
C LEU A 111 -8.40 12.30 -1.66
N LEU A 112 -7.24 12.01 -1.06
CA LEU A 112 -7.17 11.59 0.33
C LEU A 112 -7.57 12.71 1.31
N SER A 113 -7.38 13.98 0.96
CA SER A 113 -7.74 15.12 1.84
C SER A 113 -9.24 15.23 2.09
N ASP A 114 -10.06 14.79 1.12
CA ASP A 114 -11.51 14.74 1.28
C ASP A 114 -11.96 13.39 1.84
N LEU A 115 -11.40 12.29 1.33
CA LEU A 115 -11.80 10.94 1.70
C LEU A 115 -11.51 10.61 3.16
N CYS A 116 -10.39 11.10 3.72
CA CYS A 116 -10.02 10.83 5.12
C CYS A 116 -10.97 11.49 6.15
N LYS A 117 -11.93 12.30 5.71
CA LYS A 117 -12.95 12.91 6.58
C LYS A 117 -14.12 11.97 6.84
N THR A 118 -14.35 11.00 5.95
CA THR A 118 -15.54 10.13 5.95
C THR A 118 -15.20 8.66 5.86
N SER A 119 -13.94 8.30 5.59
CA SER A 119 -13.52 6.93 5.33
C SER A 119 -12.19 6.62 6.00
N ASN A 120 -11.98 5.34 6.26
CA ASN A 120 -10.74 4.82 6.85
C ASN A 120 -9.62 4.73 5.81
N VAL A 121 -8.98 5.87 5.54
CA VAL A 121 -7.82 5.98 4.65
C VAL A 121 -6.72 6.80 5.33
N PRO A 122 -5.44 6.69 4.91
CA PRO A 122 -4.37 7.53 5.44
C PRO A 122 -4.69 9.01 5.26
N LYS A 123 -4.55 9.78 6.34
CA LYS A 123 -4.64 11.23 6.26
C LYS A 123 -3.40 11.76 5.54
N PRO A 124 -3.55 12.45 4.40
CA PRO A 124 -2.41 13.05 3.75
C PRO A 124 -2.06 14.36 4.47
N PHE A 125 -0.79 14.71 4.50
CA PHE A 125 -0.31 15.92 5.17
C PHE A 125 0.24 16.92 4.17
N HIS A 126 1.16 16.47 3.31
CA HIS A 126 1.89 17.39 2.44
C HIS A 126 2.51 16.65 1.25
N PHE A 127 2.60 17.30 0.10
CA PHE A 127 3.32 16.79 -1.07
C PHE A 127 4.45 17.75 -1.43
N LEU A 128 5.70 17.32 -1.19
CA LEU A 128 6.90 18.11 -1.46
C LEU A 128 7.54 17.69 -2.78
N TYR A 129 7.85 18.64 -3.65
CA TYR A 129 8.56 18.39 -4.90
C TYR A 129 9.42 19.60 -5.28
N ASP A 130 10.39 19.42 -6.19
CA ASP A 130 11.26 20.50 -6.64
C ASP A 130 10.56 21.37 -7.70
N GLY A 131 10.17 22.59 -7.31
CA GLY A 131 9.53 23.57 -8.19
C GLY A 131 10.46 24.14 -9.27
N GLN A 132 11.78 24.16 -9.05
CA GLN A 132 12.72 24.65 -10.07
C GLN A 132 12.80 23.68 -11.26
N LEU A 133 12.72 22.37 -11.00
CA LEU A 133 12.64 21.38 -12.07
C LEU A 133 11.34 21.50 -12.89
N GLU A 134 10.25 21.92 -12.26
CA GLU A 134 9.00 22.24 -12.95
C GLU A 134 9.16 23.48 -13.86
N GLU A 135 9.76 24.56 -13.35
CA GLU A 135 10.02 25.78 -14.13
C GLU A 135 10.98 25.55 -15.31
N GLU A 136 11.93 24.62 -15.16
CA GLU A 136 12.87 24.20 -16.22
C GLU A 136 12.24 23.22 -17.24
N ASN A 137 10.93 22.96 -17.18
CA ASN A 137 10.18 22.04 -18.07
C ASN A 137 10.71 20.59 -18.10
N PHE A 138 11.21 20.07 -16.97
CA PHE A 138 11.47 18.63 -16.87
C PHE A 138 10.16 17.84 -16.84
N PHE A 139 10.03 16.83 -17.70
CA PHE A 139 8.79 16.06 -17.83
C PHE A 139 8.55 15.08 -16.66
N ASP A 140 9.62 14.59 -16.02
CA ASP A 140 9.56 13.55 -14.98
C ASP A 140 9.85 14.12 -13.57
N VAL A 141 9.14 15.18 -13.18
CA VAL A 141 9.24 15.70 -11.80
C VAL A 141 8.63 14.69 -10.84
N LYS A 142 9.42 14.24 -9.87
CA LYS A 142 8.97 13.39 -8.77
C LYS A 142 8.93 14.19 -7.47
N GLY A 143 8.13 13.72 -6.51
CA GLY A 143 8.02 14.31 -5.17
C GLY A 143 7.75 13.27 -4.10
N ILE A 144 7.58 13.74 -2.87
CA ILE A 144 7.32 12.94 -1.68
C ILE A 144 5.97 13.34 -1.08
N LEU A 145 5.04 12.39 -1.05
CA LEU A 145 3.76 12.50 -0.35
C LEU A 145 3.92 12.00 1.08
N PHE A 146 3.74 12.89 2.05
CA PHE A 146 3.70 12.57 3.46
C PHE A 146 2.27 12.32 3.93
N MET A 147 2.06 11.24 4.67
CA MET A 147 0.75 10.83 5.17
C MET A 147 0.85 10.12 6.53
N SER A 148 -0.28 9.95 7.21
CA SER A 148 -0.35 9.27 8.50
C SER A 148 0.09 7.81 8.39
N TYR A 149 0.85 7.35 9.38
CA TYR A 149 1.12 5.92 9.54
C TYR A 149 -0.13 5.17 10.04
N VAL A 150 -0.51 4.10 9.37
CA VAL A 150 -1.55 3.18 9.82
C VAL A 150 -0.88 2.06 10.61
N ASP A 151 -1.10 2.02 11.92
CA ASP A 151 -0.58 0.97 12.81
C ASP A 151 -1.46 -0.29 12.67
N ASN A 152 -1.10 -1.14 11.71
CA ASN A 152 -1.86 -2.32 11.36
C ASN A 152 -1.28 -3.60 12.01
N ARG A 153 -2.15 -4.57 12.26
CA ARG A 153 -1.77 -5.90 12.76
C ARG A 153 -1.40 -6.85 11.63
N PHE A 154 -2.18 -6.81 10.55
CA PHE A 154 -2.02 -7.63 9.35
C PHE A 154 -2.76 -6.99 8.18
N HIS A 155 -2.53 -7.50 6.96
CA HIS A 155 -3.25 -7.11 5.75
C HIS A 155 -4.31 -8.17 5.38
N PHE A 156 -5.13 -7.90 4.37
CA PHE A 156 -6.26 -8.77 4.01
C PHE A 156 -5.84 -10.15 3.50
N GLU A 157 -4.75 -10.25 2.72
CA GLU A 157 -4.26 -11.57 2.28
C GLU A 157 -3.83 -12.43 3.48
N GLU A 158 -3.15 -11.82 4.47
CA GLU A 158 -2.79 -12.52 5.70
C GLU A 158 -4.05 -12.89 6.50
N TYR A 159 -5.06 -12.01 6.56
CA TYR A 159 -6.34 -12.34 7.20
C TYR A 159 -7.00 -13.56 6.56
N LEU A 160 -7.10 -13.60 5.23
CA LEU A 160 -7.63 -14.74 4.48
C LEU A 160 -6.83 -16.01 4.76
N ARG A 161 -5.49 -15.93 4.72
CA ARG A 161 -4.61 -17.04 5.07
C ARG A 161 -4.90 -17.57 6.47
N ARG A 162 -4.89 -16.68 7.47
CA ARG A 162 -5.11 -17.02 8.89
C ARG A 162 -6.49 -17.61 9.12
N TRP A 163 -7.48 -17.16 8.38
CA TRP A 163 -8.78 -17.82 8.32
C TRP A 163 -8.63 -19.22 7.74
N CYS A 164 -8.10 -19.40 6.53
CA CYS A 164 -8.02 -20.72 5.89
C CYS A 164 -7.28 -21.77 6.74
N VAL A 165 -6.22 -21.39 7.46
CA VAL A 165 -5.42 -22.31 8.31
C VAL A 165 -5.86 -22.41 9.77
N ALA A 166 -7.06 -21.95 10.12
CA ALA A 166 -7.62 -22.05 11.48
C ALA A 166 -6.90 -21.26 12.59
N GLU A 167 -6.08 -20.25 12.23
CA GLU A 167 -5.51 -19.30 13.19
C GLU A 167 -6.54 -18.26 13.66
N LEU A 168 -7.53 -17.94 12.83
CA LEU A 168 -8.69 -17.11 13.20
C LEU A 168 -9.90 -17.96 13.57
N LYS A 169 -10.51 -17.60 14.70
CA LYS A 169 -11.69 -18.29 15.26
C LYS A 169 -13.00 -17.82 14.63
N SER A 170 -13.09 -16.55 14.25
CA SER A 170 -14.27 -15.94 13.62
C SER A 170 -13.91 -15.30 12.29
N LEU A 171 -14.87 -15.31 11.37
CA LEU A 171 -14.80 -14.61 10.09
C LEU A 171 -15.64 -13.34 10.17
N GLU A 172 -14.98 -12.20 10.36
CA GLU A 172 -15.59 -10.88 10.44
C GLU A 172 -15.39 -10.11 9.14
N LEU A 173 -16.45 -9.98 8.34
CA LEU A 173 -16.38 -9.39 7.00
C LEU A 173 -17.07 -8.03 6.89
N LYS A 174 -18.00 -7.73 7.80
CA LYS A 174 -18.84 -6.53 7.73
C LYS A 174 -18.03 -5.24 7.66
N ASN A 175 -17.04 -5.09 8.56
CA ASN A 175 -16.20 -3.90 8.57
C ASN A 175 -15.36 -3.77 7.29
N ILE A 176 -15.00 -4.88 6.64
CA ILE A 176 -14.26 -4.88 5.36
C ILE A 176 -15.16 -4.34 4.25
N SER A 177 -16.39 -4.89 4.14
CA SER A 177 -17.35 -4.45 3.13
C SER A 177 -17.74 -2.99 3.32
N GLU A 178 -17.96 -2.54 4.56
CA GLU A 178 -18.29 -1.14 4.85
C GLU A 178 -17.17 -0.21 4.41
N SER A 179 -15.91 -0.50 4.75
CA SER A 179 -14.77 0.31 4.31
C SER A 179 -14.63 0.38 2.79
N ILE A 180 -14.89 -0.72 2.06
CA ILE A 180 -14.86 -0.71 0.58
C ILE A 180 -16.03 0.13 0.02
N PHE A 181 -17.24 -0.06 0.55
CA PHE A 181 -18.43 0.68 0.10
C PHE A 181 -18.33 2.18 0.35
N GLU A 182 -17.66 2.61 1.41
CA GLU A 182 -17.42 4.03 1.69
C GLU A 182 -16.63 4.70 0.55
N ILE A 183 -15.60 4.02 0.02
CA ILE A 183 -14.79 4.52 -1.10
C ILE A 183 -15.63 4.60 -2.38
N TRP A 184 -16.38 3.55 -2.70
CA TRP A 184 -17.24 3.53 -3.88
C TRP A 184 -18.37 4.56 -3.80
N SER A 185 -18.96 4.75 -2.62
CA SER A 185 -19.99 5.76 -2.37
C SER A 185 -19.46 7.18 -2.49
N ALA A 186 -18.16 7.38 -2.26
CA ALA A 186 -17.46 8.63 -2.55
C ALA A 186 -17.17 8.83 -4.06
N GLY A 187 -17.59 7.90 -4.92
CA GLY A 187 -17.40 7.95 -6.37
C GLY A 187 -15.99 7.56 -6.82
N ILE A 188 -15.27 6.75 -6.03
CA ILE A 188 -13.87 6.40 -6.27
C ILE A 188 -13.74 4.90 -6.54
N LYS A 189 -13.21 4.54 -7.71
CA LYS A 189 -12.67 3.22 -8.02
C LYS A 189 -11.22 3.20 -7.56
N HIS A 190 -10.81 2.24 -6.73
CA HIS A 190 -9.43 2.18 -6.27
C HIS A 190 -8.48 1.77 -7.41
N ASN A 191 -8.92 0.88 -8.29
CA ASN A 191 -8.21 0.43 -9.50
C ASN A 191 -6.87 -0.31 -9.23
N ASP A 192 -6.64 -0.66 -7.97
CA ASP A 192 -5.55 -1.50 -7.47
C ASP A 192 -5.91 -2.10 -6.10
N LEU A 193 -7.18 -2.49 -5.94
CA LEU A 193 -7.72 -2.99 -4.67
C LEU A 193 -7.20 -4.41 -4.38
N LYS A 194 -5.93 -4.50 -4.00
CA LYS A 194 -5.27 -5.75 -3.64
C LYS A 194 -5.34 -6.00 -2.14
N GLY A 195 -5.22 -7.25 -1.73
CA GLY A 195 -5.29 -7.59 -0.31
C GLY A 195 -4.18 -6.95 0.54
N GLU A 196 -3.02 -6.63 -0.05
CA GLU A 196 -1.93 -5.90 0.63
C GLU A 196 -2.26 -4.42 0.93
N HIS A 197 -3.26 -3.86 0.23
CA HIS A 197 -3.70 -2.47 0.39
C HIS A 197 -4.85 -2.30 1.40
N LEU A 198 -5.35 -3.42 1.95
CA LEU A 198 -6.33 -3.41 3.03
C LEU A 198 -5.63 -3.78 4.34
N LEU A 199 -5.56 -2.83 5.26
CA LEU A 199 -4.82 -2.94 6.51
C LEU A 199 -5.76 -3.00 7.70
N PHE A 200 -5.70 -4.08 8.49
CA PHE A 200 -6.51 -4.20 9.70
C PHE A 200 -5.78 -3.68 10.93
N THR A 201 -6.36 -2.71 11.63
CA THR A 201 -5.77 -2.12 12.85
C THR A 201 -6.06 -2.93 14.12
N GLY A 202 -6.92 -3.94 14.03
CA GLY A 202 -7.50 -4.62 15.19
C GLY A 202 -8.94 -4.19 15.48
N LYS A 203 -9.43 -3.13 14.84
CA LYS A 203 -10.80 -2.63 14.98
C LYS A 203 -11.45 -2.37 13.62
N GLU A 204 -10.70 -1.75 12.73
CA GLU A 204 -11.20 -1.29 11.44
C GLU A 204 -10.21 -1.59 10.32
N TRP A 205 -10.70 -1.52 9.09
CA TRP A 205 -9.92 -1.71 7.89
C TRP A 205 -9.61 -0.37 7.26
N PHE A 206 -8.33 -0.16 6.97
CA PHE A 206 -7.84 0.99 6.23
C PHE A 206 -7.53 0.57 4.80
N ILE A 207 -7.90 1.41 3.83
CA ILE A 207 -7.53 1.24 2.43
C ILE A 207 -6.40 2.22 2.11
N ILE A 208 -5.35 1.75 1.44
CA ILE A 208 -4.14 2.53 1.12
C ILE A 208 -3.78 2.43 -0.37
N ASP A 209 -2.90 3.32 -0.84
CA ASP A 209 -2.36 3.32 -2.22
C ASP A 209 -3.36 3.71 -3.31
N PHE A 210 -3.78 4.99 -3.29
CA PHE A 210 -4.75 5.54 -4.25
C PHE A 210 -4.11 6.13 -5.51
N GLU A 211 -2.86 5.76 -5.83
CA GLU A 211 -2.15 6.31 -6.99
C GLU A 211 -2.92 6.07 -8.31
N LYS A 212 -3.46 4.86 -8.46
CA LYS A 212 -4.16 4.41 -9.67
C LYS A 212 -5.66 4.69 -9.68
N SER A 213 -6.19 5.34 -8.65
CA SER A 213 -7.64 5.50 -8.49
C SER A 213 -8.29 6.23 -9.67
N GLU A 214 -9.53 5.88 -9.96
CA GLU A 214 -10.32 6.44 -11.06
C GLU A 214 -11.72 6.80 -10.57
N PRO A 215 -12.50 7.59 -11.31
CA PRO A 215 -13.92 7.77 -11.00
C PRO A 215 -14.66 6.43 -11.06
N PHE A 216 -15.47 6.15 -10.05
CA PHE A 216 -16.33 4.96 -10.01
C PHE A 216 -17.54 5.12 -10.93
N ALA A 217 -17.72 4.21 -11.86
CA ALA A 217 -18.76 4.24 -12.90
C ALA A 217 -19.93 3.29 -12.62
N GLY A 218 -19.81 2.33 -11.69
CA GLY A 218 -20.92 1.50 -11.23
C GLY A 218 -20.61 0.00 -11.14
N LYS A 219 -21.60 -0.85 -11.45
CA LYS A 219 -21.55 -2.30 -11.19
C LYS A 219 -20.36 -3.02 -11.84
N GLU A 220 -19.95 -2.64 -13.05
CA GLU A 220 -18.80 -3.29 -13.70
C GLU A 220 -17.48 -3.03 -12.95
N ASP A 221 -17.35 -1.87 -12.29
CA ASP A 221 -16.18 -1.61 -11.46
C ASP A 221 -16.17 -2.47 -10.20
N VAL A 222 -17.33 -2.75 -9.59
CA VAL A 222 -17.44 -3.69 -8.46
C VAL A 222 -16.87 -5.05 -8.86
N LYS A 223 -17.25 -5.54 -10.05
CA LYS A 223 -16.76 -6.83 -10.56
C LYS A 223 -15.25 -6.84 -10.70
N ASP A 224 -14.69 -5.83 -11.35
CA ASP A 224 -13.25 -5.72 -11.58
C ASP A 224 -12.46 -5.60 -10.27
N GLU A 225 -12.89 -4.74 -9.35
CA GLU A 225 -12.18 -4.50 -8.09
C GLU A 225 -12.20 -5.73 -7.18
N LEU A 226 -13.34 -6.44 -7.08
CA LEU A 226 -13.43 -7.66 -6.29
C LEU A 226 -12.70 -8.83 -6.94
N ALA A 227 -12.72 -8.94 -8.27
CA ALA A 227 -11.93 -9.95 -8.97
C ALA A 227 -10.43 -9.77 -8.73
N VAL A 228 -9.94 -8.51 -8.68
CA VAL A 228 -8.55 -8.22 -8.33
C VAL A 228 -8.26 -8.55 -6.87
N LEU A 229 -9.12 -8.13 -5.94
CA LEU A 229 -8.94 -8.36 -4.50
C LEU A 229 -8.84 -9.86 -4.18
N ILE A 230 -9.79 -10.64 -4.68
CA ILE A 230 -9.87 -12.08 -4.42
C ILE A 230 -8.79 -12.81 -5.20
N GLY A 231 -8.57 -12.45 -6.47
CA GLY A 231 -7.56 -13.09 -7.31
C GLY A 231 -6.15 -12.96 -6.76
N ASP A 232 -5.71 -11.74 -6.42
CA ASP A 232 -4.37 -11.52 -5.85
C ASP A 232 -4.21 -12.22 -4.49
N SER A 233 -5.24 -12.15 -3.64
CA SER A 233 -5.25 -12.84 -2.33
C SER A 233 -5.23 -14.37 -2.46
N THR A 234 -5.85 -14.92 -3.50
CA THR A 234 -5.86 -16.36 -3.80
C THR A 234 -4.48 -16.82 -4.28
N VAL A 235 -3.82 -16.03 -5.13
CA VAL A 235 -2.43 -16.30 -5.54
C VAL A 235 -1.48 -16.22 -4.34
N TYR A 236 -1.69 -15.28 -3.42
CA TYR A 236 -0.95 -15.24 -2.16
C TYR A 236 -1.14 -16.53 -1.34
N LEU A 237 -2.38 -16.98 -1.17
CA LEU A 237 -2.71 -18.20 -0.43
C LEU A 237 -2.08 -19.45 -1.07
N ASP A 238 -2.17 -19.58 -2.40
CA ASP A 238 -1.54 -20.66 -3.17
C ASP A 238 -0.03 -20.75 -2.89
N ARG A 239 0.67 -19.61 -3.00
CA ARG A 239 2.11 -19.52 -2.73
C ARG A 239 2.46 -19.84 -1.28
N PHE A 240 1.65 -19.37 -0.33
CA PHE A 240 1.82 -19.71 1.08
C PHE A 240 1.74 -21.22 1.30
N MET A 241 0.71 -21.87 0.75
CA MET A 241 0.52 -23.32 0.88
C MET A 241 1.66 -24.09 0.23
N ALA A 242 2.09 -23.70 -0.97
CA ALA A 242 3.22 -24.31 -1.65
C ALA A 242 4.52 -24.22 -0.82
N TYR A 243 4.82 -23.04 -0.28
CA TYR A 243 6.00 -22.82 0.57
C TYR A 243 5.98 -23.71 1.82
N ASN A 244 4.81 -23.85 2.44
CA ASN A 244 4.62 -24.64 3.66
C ASN A 244 4.32 -26.12 3.40
N LYS A 245 4.31 -26.57 2.13
CA LYS A 245 3.97 -27.94 1.73
C LYS A 245 2.60 -28.38 2.27
N MET A 246 1.62 -27.51 2.17
CA MET A 246 0.24 -27.75 2.59
C MET A 246 -0.64 -28.04 1.38
N ASP A 247 -1.55 -29.00 1.53
CA ASP A 247 -2.55 -29.31 0.51
C ASP A 247 -3.84 -28.50 0.73
N PHE A 248 -4.43 -28.02 -0.36
CA PHE A 248 -5.73 -27.34 -0.34
C PHE A 248 -6.88 -28.37 -0.30
N GLU A 249 -7.09 -28.96 0.87
CA GLU A 249 -8.07 -30.01 1.10
C GLU A 249 -8.72 -29.91 2.49
N GLY A 250 -9.80 -30.69 2.69
CA GLY A 250 -10.52 -30.78 3.96
C GLY A 250 -10.91 -29.40 4.50
N THR A 251 -10.58 -29.15 5.76
CA THR A 251 -10.94 -27.92 6.47
C THR A 251 -10.41 -26.64 5.83
N ILE A 252 -9.24 -26.67 5.18
CA ILE A 252 -8.69 -25.47 4.52
C ILE A 252 -9.57 -25.08 3.34
N LYS A 253 -9.95 -26.06 2.53
CA LYS A 253 -10.85 -25.87 1.39
C LYS A 253 -12.22 -25.37 1.85
N GLU A 254 -12.82 -26.06 2.82
CA GLU A 254 -14.14 -25.68 3.37
C GLU A 254 -14.15 -24.24 3.91
N ARG A 255 -13.07 -23.83 4.58
CA ARG A 255 -12.94 -22.46 5.10
C ARG A 255 -12.79 -21.43 4.00
N TYR A 256 -12.02 -21.71 2.94
CA TYR A 256 -11.91 -20.80 1.80
C TYR A 256 -13.25 -20.64 1.06
N GLU A 257 -13.95 -21.74 0.80
CA GLU A 257 -15.29 -21.72 0.20
C GLU A 257 -16.28 -20.95 1.09
N THR A 258 -16.26 -21.20 2.40
CA THR A 258 -17.04 -20.41 3.37
C THR A 258 -16.72 -18.91 3.30
N PHE A 259 -15.45 -18.55 3.10
CA PHE A 259 -15.08 -17.14 2.94
C PHE A 259 -15.72 -16.54 1.69
N LEU A 260 -15.64 -17.21 0.54
CA LEU A 260 -16.25 -16.73 -0.71
C LEU A 260 -17.77 -16.60 -0.58
N ASP A 261 -18.42 -17.64 -0.05
CA ASP A 261 -19.87 -17.71 0.14
C ASP A 261 -20.41 -16.62 1.07
N ASN A 262 -19.58 -16.09 1.98
CA ASN A 262 -19.98 -15.03 2.90
C ASN A 262 -19.50 -13.64 2.46
N PHE A 263 -18.39 -13.54 1.72
CA PHE A 263 -17.82 -12.26 1.31
C PHE A 263 -18.49 -11.71 0.05
N LEU A 264 -18.66 -12.53 -0.98
CA LEU A 264 -19.19 -12.10 -2.28
C LEU A 264 -20.63 -11.54 -2.18
N PRO A 265 -21.55 -12.16 -1.42
CA PRO A 265 -22.92 -11.64 -1.32
C PRO A 265 -23.01 -10.27 -0.63
N LEU A 266 -21.98 -9.85 0.12
CA LEU A 266 -21.94 -8.50 0.70
C LEU A 266 -21.90 -7.42 -0.37
N PHE A 267 -21.49 -7.77 -1.60
CA PHE A 267 -21.30 -6.82 -2.70
C PHE A 267 -22.23 -7.00 -3.89
N ASP A 268 -23.24 -7.90 -3.80
CA ASP A 268 -24.07 -8.29 -4.95
C ASP A 268 -23.20 -8.69 -6.17
N PHE A 269 -22.12 -9.45 -5.89
CA PHE A 269 -21.13 -9.81 -6.89
C PHE A 269 -21.65 -10.90 -7.84
N ASP A 270 -21.81 -10.51 -9.10
CA ASP A 270 -22.06 -11.37 -10.28
C ASP A 270 -20.87 -11.17 -11.20
N SER A 271 -20.02 -12.17 -11.33
CA SER A 271 -18.73 -12.00 -12.01
C SER A 271 -18.82 -12.28 -13.50
N GLY A 272 -19.67 -13.23 -13.90
CA GLY A 272 -19.73 -13.74 -15.27
C GLY A 272 -18.35 -13.99 -15.89
N ASP A 273 -18.23 -13.78 -17.21
CA ASP A 273 -16.93 -13.82 -17.87
C ASP A 273 -16.10 -12.56 -17.56
N ASN A 274 -15.30 -12.61 -16.49
CA ASN A 274 -14.39 -11.53 -16.09
C ASN A 274 -12.93 -11.81 -16.50
N ARG A 275 -12.29 -10.82 -17.15
CA ARG A 275 -10.89 -10.91 -17.62
C ARG A 275 -9.87 -11.07 -16.49
N TYR A 276 -10.09 -10.44 -15.34
CA TYR A 276 -9.18 -10.49 -14.20
C TYR A 276 -9.22 -11.87 -13.55
N ILE A 277 -10.41 -12.47 -13.45
CA ILE A 277 -10.53 -13.86 -12.98
C ILE A 277 -9.70 -14.79 -13.87
N SER A 278 -9.85 -14.67 -15.19
CA SER A 278 -9.05 -15.46 -16.14
C SER A 278 -7.54 -15.21 -16.01
N ALA A 279 -7.11 -13.96 -15.78
CA ALA A 279 -5.70 -13.63 -15.60
C ALA A 279 -5.11 -14.28 -14.33
N PHE A 280 -5.80 -14.17 -13.20
CA PHE A 280 -5.32 -14.73 -11.93
C PHE A 280 -5.38 -16.26 -11.90
N GLU A 281 -6.39 -16.87 -12.54
CA GLU A 281 -6.51 -18.33 -12.65
C GLU A 281 -5.24 -18.97 -13.23
N THR A 282 -4.63 -18.35 -14.25
CA THR A 282 -3.38 -18.84 -14.86
C THR A 282 -2.17 -18.80 -13.91
N SER A 283 -2.25 -18.00 -12.84
CA SER A 283 -1.19 -17.83 -11.84
C SER A 283 -1.32 -18.75 -10.64
N ILE A 284 -2.48 -19.41 -10.46
CA ILE A 284 -2.71 -20.37 -9.37
C ILE A 284 -2.13 -21.74 -9.78
N GLN A 285 -1.29 -22.32 -8.94
CA GLN A 285 -0.63 -23.60 -9.21
C GLN A 285 -1.40 -24.79 -8.64
N ASN A 286 -2.03 -24.63 -7.47
CA ASN A 286 -2.84 -25.69 -6.89
C ASN A 286 -4.14 -25.88 -7.68
N GLU A 287 -4.30 -27.03 -8.34
CA GLU A 287 -5.47 -27.33 -9.19
C GLU A 287 -6.81 -27.33 -8.44
N LYS A 288 -6.83 -27.71 -7.16
CA LYS A 288 -8.06 -27.70 -6.35
C LYS A 288 -8.45 -26.28 -5.98
N LEU A 289 -7.49 -25.45 -5.58
CA LEU A 289 -7.73 -24.03 -5.31
C LEU A 289 -8.11 -23.28 -6.58
N LYS A 290 -7.43 -23.56 -7.69
CA LYS A 290 -7.75 -23.03 -9.01
C LYS A 290 -9.19 -23.34 -9.36
N SER A 291 -9.61 -24.61 -9.26
CA SER A 291 -10.99 -25.00 -9.52
C SER A 291 -12.00 -24.26 -8.62
N ALA A 292 -11.69 -24.05 -7.34
CA ALA A 292 -12.55 -23.30 -6.41
C ALA A 292 -12.57 -21.79 -6.70
N TYR A 293 -11.52 -21.24 -7.30
CA TYR A 293 -11.49 -19.85 -7.77
C TYR A 293 -12.20 -19.68 -9.12
N SER A 294 -12.12 -20.67 -10.01
CA SER A 294 -12.76 -20.63 -11.33
C SER A 294 -14.29 -20.64 -11.25
N THR A 295 -14.87 -21.14 -10.15
CA THR A 295 -16.34 -21.09 -9.93
C THR A 295 -16.86 -19.66 -9.90
N LEU A 296 -16.01 -18.68 -9.56
CA LEU A 296 -16.40 -17.27 -9.56
C LEU A 296 -16.96 -16.86 -10.92
N LYS A 297 -16.39 -17.33 -12.04
CA LYS A 297 -16.84 -16.98 -13.42
C LYS A 297 -18.30 -17.33 -13.73
N VAL A 298 -18.89 -18.22 -12.93
CA VAL A 298 -20.21 -18.80 -13.17
C VAL A 298 -21.25 -18.25 -12.19
N MET A 299 -20.81 -17.47 -11.20
CA MET A 299 -21.68 -16.74 -10.25
C MET A 299 -22.08 -15.40 -10.85
#